data_AF-A0AAU0Y4Z8-F1
#
_entry.id   AF-A0AAU0Y4Z8-F1
#
_cell.length_a   1.000
_cell.length_b   1.000
_cell.length_c   1.000
_cell.angle_alpha   90.00
_cell.angle_beta   90.00
_cell.angle_gamma   90.00
#
_symmetry.space_group_name_H-M   'P 1'
#
loop_
_entity.id
_entity.type
_entity.pdbx_description
1 polymer ?
#
loop_
_entity_poly.entity_id
_entity_poly.type
_entity_poly.pdbx_seq_one_letter_code
_entity_poly.pdbx_strand_id
1 'polypeptide(L)'
;MKSPWNRRPAAKEAAAQDAEPQDWDIDEGPQDVAGWSTGAQANTAAALRWTAWGLLVLGPLLGAFAYLSAPAQAGPAQKRLVPTAPAATGAQGAAGFAQLFVAAFISAGEGDQDKLAAYYPDATSLRLEGASDRRHGEQLTVVRLRQTDSGIWSVTVAARITDTKPAAKPADGQPDDKDEAKATAAQAVRYFQVPVATATTADRASGYTALAMPAEVAAPERIEAPGLVYGPMRPALPADPRTQAVTEFLTAYLTGAGELDRYLAPGTHLAPVTPAPYTGIAVDTLAIEGEKGTEPVTAVPDDGTTLRLLVALRATGHDKVRVPLTYALTLKARAGRWEIASLDGAPTLAATPTEPTASNAGTTPSAAPSTAPTPASTS
;
A
#
# COMPACT_ATOMS: atom_id res chain seq x y z
N MET A 1 -39.72 -5.01 -48.42
CA MET A 1 -40.65 -5.33 -47.30
C MET A 1 -41.08 -3.97 -46.73
N LYS A 2 -42.21 -3.31 -47.09
CA LYS A 2 -43.65 -3.58 -46.78
C LYS A 2 -43.78 -4.21 -45.38
N SER A 3 -44.39 -3.65 -44.34
CA SER A 3 -45.41 -2.60 -44.18
C SER A 3 -45.48 -2.19 -42.66
N PRO A 4 -46.43 -1.39 -42.12
CA PRO A 4 -46.11 -0.16 -41.38
C PRO A 4 -46.72 0.03 -39.97
N TRP A 5 -46.21 1.05 -39.27
CA TRP A 5 -46.89 2.13 -38.51
C TRP A 5 -48.39 2.03 -38.11
N ASN A 6 -48.68 2.23 -36.81
CA ASN A 6 -49.76 3.04 -36.16
C ASN A 6 -49.97 2.49 -34.72
N ARG A 7 -50.32 3.21 -33.64
CA ARG A 7 -50.74 4.60 -33.38
C ARG A 7 -50.60 4.82 -31.86
N ARG A 8 -50.10 5.99 -31.44
CA ARG A 8 -50.34 6.66 -30.13
C ARG A 8 -51.84 7.12 -30.07
N PRO A 9 -52.44 7.69 -28.97
CA PRO A 9 -51.80 8.49 -27.89
C PRO A 9 -52.45 8.56 -26.47
N ALA A 10 -51.69 9.20 -25.55
CA ALA A 10 -52.01 10.19 -24.47
C ALA A 10 -53.16 9.93 -23.46
N ALA A 11 -53.25 10.44 -22.23
CA ALA A 11 -52.67 11.53 -21.42
C ALA A 11 -52.98 11.18 -19.93
N LYS A 12 -52.13 11.39 -18.92
CA LYS A 12 -51.86 12.63 -18.12
C LYS A 12 -52.81 12.84 -16.91
N GLU A 13 -52.18 13.14 -15.76
CA GLU A 13 -52.72 13.77 -14.52
C GLU A 13 -53.77 12.96 -13.73
N ALA A 14 -53.95 13.07 -12.42
CA ALA A 14 -53.23 13.61 -11.26
C ALA A 14 -54.14 13.34 -10.03
N ALA A 15 -53.61 13.65 -8.85
CA ALA A 15 -54.34 14.01 -7.63
C ALA A 15 -54.78 12.89 -6.67
N ALA A 16 -54.22 13.06 -5.46
CA ALA A 16 -54.67 12.56 -4.19
C ALA A 16 -56.09 13.05 -3.84
N GLN A 17 -56.80 12.31 -2.98
CA GLN A 17 -57.60 12.83 -1.87
C GLN A 17 -58.23 11.69 -1.04
N ASP A 18 -57.88 11.69 0.24
CA ASP A 18 -58.75 11.66 1.42
C ASP A 18 -60.12 10.96 1.33
N ALA A 19 -60.33 9.96 2.21
CA ALA A 19 -61.64 9.69 2.80
C ALA A 19 -61.49 8.98 4.16
N GLU A 20 -62.10 9.60 5.17
CA GLU A 20 -62.21 9.25 6.59
C GLU A 20 -63.23 8.11 6.86
N PRO A 21 -63.40 7.64 8.13
CA PRO A 21 -63.72 6.25 8.47
C PRO A 21 -65.22 5.94 8.52
N GLN A 22 -65.58 4.67 8.32
CA GLN A 22 -66.93 4.16 8.57
C GLN A 22 -66.92 3.03 9.59
N ASP A 23 -67.53 3.36 10.72
CA ASP A 23 -67.92 2.54 11.86
C ASP A 23 -69.10 1.63 11.47
N TRP A 24 -69.08 0.36 11.91
CA TRP A 24 -70.32 -0.40 12.07
C TRP A 24 -70.18 -1.49 13.15
N ASP A 25 -71.03 -1.27 14.13
CA ASP A 25 -71.54 -2.09 15.21
C ASP A 25 -71.51 -3.63 15.04
N ILE A 26 -71.18 -4.25 16.16
CA ILE A 26 -71.37 -5.66 16.49
C ILE A 26 -72.80 -5.82 17.03
N ASP A 27 -73.58 -6.75 16.49
CA ASP A 27 -74.76 -7.31 17.17
C ASP A 27 -74.98 -8.77 16.73
N GLU A 28 -74.49 -9.73 17.52
CA GLU A 28 -75.23 -10.66 18.40
C GLU A 28 -76.23 -11.61 17.70
N GLY A 29 -75.83 -12.86 17.45
CA GLY A 29 -76.29 -14.02 18.23
C GLY A 29 -77.19 -14.93 17.37
N PRO A 30 -77.50 -16.21 17.70
CA PRO A 30 -77.54 -16.80 19.04
C PRO A 30 -76.95 -18.23 19.21
N GLN A 31 -76.45 -18.49 20.43
CA GLN A 31 -76.61 -19.68 21.30
C GLN A 31 -76.38 -21.10 20.70
N ASP A 32 -75.38 -21.82 21.24
CA ASP A 32 -75.65 -23.13 21.85
C ASP A 32 -74.51 -23.58 22.78
N VAL A 33 -74.91 -24.19 23.90
CA VAL A 33 -74.13 -24.45 25.10
C VAL A 33 -73.65 -25.89 25.19
N ALA A 34 -72.37 -26.09 25.50
CA ALA A 34 -71.87 -27.33 26.11
C ALA A 34 -70.72 -26.99 27.06
N GLY A 35 -70.92 -27.25 28.35
CA GLY A 35 -70.03 -26.83 29.42
C GLY A 35 -68.76 -27.66 29.57
N TRP A 36 -67.77 -27.06 30.23
CA TRP A 36 -66.74 -27.78 30.97
C TRP A 36 -66.55 -27.19 32.38
N SER A 37 -66.77 -28.07 33.35
CA SER A 37 -66.26 -28.14 34.73
C SER A 37 -65.67 -26.88 35.38
N THR A 38 -66.31 -26.48 36.49
CA THR A 38 -65.96 -25.39 37.40
C THR A 38 -64.64 -25.59 38.19
N GLY A 39 -63.90 -26.69 37.98
CA GLY A 39 -62.57 -26.89 38.56
C GLY A 39 -61.43 -26.16 37.82
N ALA A 40 -61.62 -25.82 36.54
CA ALA A 40 -60.59 -25.23 35.69
C ALA A 40 -60.52 -23.68 35.78
N GLN A 41 -61.53 -23.02 36.35
CA GLN A 41 -61.61 -21.55 36.43
C GLN A 41 -60.82 -20.96 37.62
N ALA A 42 -60.54 -21.73 38.68
CA ALA A 42 -59.74 -21.24 39.80
C ALA A 42 -58.23 -21.24 39.51
N ASN A 43 -57.72 -22.24 38.76
CA ASN A 43 -56.30 -22.33 38.42
C ASN A 43 -55.89 -21.46 37.24
N THR A 44 -56.81 -21.13 36.33
CA THR A 44 -56.51 -20.30 35.16
C THR A 44 -56.41 -18.81 35.51
N ALA A 45 -57.25 -18.30 36.42
CA ALA A 45 -57.12 -16.94 36.93
C ALA A 45 -55.84 -16.73 37.76
N ALA A 46 -55.41 -17.75 38.53
CA ALA A 46 -54.14 -17.72 39.26
C ALA A 46 -52.92 -17.78 38.31
N ALA A 47 -52.96 -18.63 37.28
CA ALA A 47 -51.88 -18.76 36.30
C ALA A 47 -51.67 -17.48 35.46
N LEU A 48 -52.75 -16.78 35.08
CA LEU A 48 -52.66 -15.50 34.36
C LEU A 48 -52.05 -14.39 35.23
N ARG A 49 -52.39 -14.38 36.52
CA ARG A 49 -51.86 -13.38 37.45
C ARG A 49 -50.36 -13.61 37.70
N TRP A 50 -49.93 -14.85 37.88
CA TRP A 50 -48.52 -15.17 38.07
C TRP A 50 -47.66 -14.94 36.81
N THR A 51 -48.20 -15.16 35.62
CA THR A 51 -47.50 -14.81 34.36
C THR A 51 -47.37 -13.29 34.18
N ALA A 52 -48.40 -12.52 34.53
CA ALA A 52 -48.32 -11.06 34.51
C ALA A 52 -47.27 -10.51 35.51
N TRP A 53 -47.23 -11.05 36.73
CA TRP A 53 -46.19 -10.69 37.71
C TRP A 53 -44.80 -11.16 37.28
N GLY A 54 -44.68 -12.32 36.63
CA GLY A 54 -43.43 -12.81 36.06
C GLY A 54 -42.85 -11.85 35.00
N LEU A 55 -43.68 -11.39 34.06
CA LEU A 55 -43.27 -10.41 33.03
C LEU A 55 -42.90 -9.05 33.64
N LEU A 56 -43.61 -8.60 34.67
CA LEU A 56 -43.33 -7.33 35.35
C LEU A 56 -42.01 -7.34 36.13
N VAL A 57 -41.61 -8.49 36.70
CA VAL A 57 -40.33 -8.65 37.41
C VAL A 57 -39.17 -8.92 36.44
N LEU A 58 -39.45 -9.51 35.26
CA LEU A 58 -38.44 -9.78 34.25
C LEU A 58 -37.85 -8.50 33.62
N GLY A 59 -38.66 -7.45 33.48
CA GLY A 59 -38.22 -6.13 32.97
C GLY A 59 -37.07 -5.50 33.78
N PRO A 60 -37.23 -5.25 35.09
CA PRO A 60 -36.17 -4.69 35.92
C PRO A 60 -34.98 -5.67 36.12
N LEU A 61 -35.20 -6.98 36.08
CA LEU A 61 -34.10 -7.96 36.11
C LEU A 61 -33.24 -7.93 34.85
N LEU A 62 -33.85 -7.84 33.66
CA LEU A 62 -33.12 -7.65 32.41
C LEU A 62 -32.46 -6.27 32.35
N GLY A 63 -33.11 -5.24 32.89
CA GLY A 63 -32.51 -3.90 33.03
C GLY A 63 -31.31 -3.87 33.97
N ALA A 64 -31.39 -4.54 35.13
CA ALA A 64 -30.27 -4.67 36.06
C ALA A 64 -29.13 -5.52 35.47
N PHE A 65 -29.46 -6.59 34.74
CA PHE A 65 -28.47 -7.41 34.04
C PHE A 65 -27.77 -6.62 32.93
N ALA A 66 -28.50 -5.79 32.17
CA ALA A 66 -27.92 -4.89 31.18
C ALA A 66 -27.07 -3.77 31.81
N TYR A 67 -27.45 -3.26 32.98
CA TYR A 67 -26.69 -2.24 33.71
C TYR A 67 -25.39 -2.80 34.33
N LEU A 68 -25.40 -4.05 34.79
CA LEU A 68 -24.21 -4.77 35.25
C LEU A 68 -23.33 -5.25 34.07
N SER A 69 -23.94 -5.42 32.90
CA SER A 69 -23.25 -5.72 31.64
C SER A 69 -22.84 -4.43 30.92
N ALA A 70 -22.15 -3.53 31.63
CA ALA A 70 -21.48 -2.43 30.95
C ALA A 70 -20.46 -3.05 29.97
N PRO A 71 -20.47 -2.69 28.68
CA PRO A 71 -19.38 -3.07 27.80
C PRO A 71 -18.12 -2.48 28.41
N ALA A 72 -17.12 -3.31 28.66
CA ALA A 72 -15.80 -2.85 29.06
C ALA A 72 -15.44 -1.71 28.10
N GLN A 73 -15.36 -0.48 28.62
CA GLN A 73 -14.93 0.64 27.82
C GLN A 73 -13.65 0.20 27.15
N ALA A 74 -13.61 0.30 25.81
CA ALA A 74 -12.39 0.12 25.07
C ALA A 74 -11.35 1.02 25.74
N GLY A 75 -10.41 0.40 26.45
CA GLY A 75 -9.28 1.12 27.04
C GLY A 75 -8.62 1.95 25.94
N PRO A 76 -7.93 3.04 26.30
CA PRO A 76 -7.30 3.92 25.31
C PRO A 76 -6.59 3.04 24.30
N ALA A 77 -6.94 3.21 23.01
CA ALA A 77 -6.44 2.40 21.92
C ALA A 77 -4.97 2.15 22.19
N GLN A 78 -4.62 0.91 22.59
CA GLN A 78 -3.23 0.56 22.81
C GLN A 78 -2.59 0.91 21.49
N LYS A 79 -1.76 1.96 21.52
CA LYS A 79 -0.94 2.37 20.40
C LYS A 79 -0.36 1.06 19.94
N ARG A 80 -0.83 0.52 18.80
CA ARG A 80 -0.28 -0.70 18.26
C ARG A 80 1.17 -0.31 18.09
N LEU A 81 2.01 -0.79 19.02
CA LEU A 81 3.43 -0.72 18.85
C LEU A 81 3.56 -1.41 17.50
N VAL A 82 3.83 -0.61 16.46
CA VAL A 82 4.45 -1.12 15.26
C VAL A 82 5.54 -2.01 15.85
N PRO A 83 5.48 -3.34 15.67
CA PRO A 83 6.56 -4.16 16.17
C PRO A 83 7.78 -3.51 15.56
N THR A 84 8.59 -2.86 16.40
CA THR A 84 9.96 -2.57 16.02
C THR A 84 10.45 -3.97 15.82
N ALA A 85 10.52 -4.41 14.55
CA ALA A 85 10.95 -5.74 14.22
C ALA A 85 12.20 -5.92 15.05
N PRO A 86 12.24 -6.86 16.02
CA PRO A 86 13.45 -7.07 16.78
C PRO A 86 14.53 -7.22 15.71
N ALA A 87 15.63 -6.49 15.83
CA ALA A 87 16.78 -6.69 14.97
C ALA A 87 17.10 -8.17 15.12
N ALA A 88 16.61 -8.97 14.17
CA ALA A 88 16.40 -10.36 14.47
C ALA A 88 17.79 -10.97 14.40
N THR A 89 18.36 -11.27 15.57
CA THR A 89 19.75 -11.67 15.70
C THR A 89 19.99 -12.82 14.73
N GLY A 90 20.93 -12.64 13.80
CA GLY A 90 21.23 -13.64 12.77
C GLY A 90 20.53 -13.47 11.42
N ALA A 91 19.53 -12.60 11.28
CA ALA A 91 18.80 -12.35 10.02
C ALA A 91 19.71 -11.94 8.85
N GLN A 92 20.58 -10.95 9.08
CA GLN A 92 21.52 -10.47 8.06
C GLN A 92 22.55 -11.55 7.69
N GLY A 93 23.03 -12.33 8.66
CA GLY A 93 23.96 -13.42 8.39
C GLY A 93 23.30 -14.59 7.65
N ALA A 94 22.05 -14.92 7.98
CA ALA A 94 21.28 -15.93 7.25
C ALA A 94 21.02 -15.49 5.79
N ALA A 95 20.75 -14.19 5.58
CA ALA A 95 20.62 -13.60 4.25
C ALA A 95 21.91 -13.75 3.42
N GLY A 96 23.06 -13.36 3.98
CA GLY A 96 24.36 -13.52 3.31
C GLY A 96 24.75 -14.98 3.06
N PHE A 97 24.52 -15.86 4.04
CA PHE A 97 24.74 -17.30 3.92
C PHE A 97 23.93 -17.90 2.76
N ALA A 98 22.63 -17.56 2.68
CA ALA A 98 21.77 -18.05 1.61
C ALA A 98 22.21 -17.55 0.23
N GLN A 99 22.66 -16.29 0.10
CA GLN A 99 23.19 -15.78 -1.18
C GLN A 99 24.42 -16.59 -1.64
N LEU A 100 25.35 -16.88 -0.74
CA LEU A 100 26.53 -17.69 -1.06
C LEU A 100 26.16 -19.12 -1.44
N PHE A 101 25.22 -19.73 -0.70
CA PHE A 101 24.76 -21.08 -1.02
C PHE A 101 24.07 -21.16 -2.38
N VAL A 102 23.21 -20.18 -2.72
CA VAL A 102 22.55 -20.14 -4.03
C VAL A 102 23.57 -19.92 -5.15
N ALA A 103 24.59 -19.08 -4.95
CA ALA A 103 25.66 -18.90 -5.92
C ALA A 103 26.41 -20.23 -6.18
N ALA A 104 26.81 -20.93 -5.11
CA ALA A 104 27.46 -22.23 -5.19
C ALA A 104 26.56 -23.30 -5.84
N PHE A 105 25.27 -23.30 -5.51
CA PHE A 105 24.28 -24.22 -6.09
C PHE A 105 24.10 -24.03 -7.59
N ILE A 106 24.04 -22.78 -8.08
CA ILE A 106 23.87 -22.49 -9.51
C ILE A 106 25.08 -22.95 -10.33
N SER A 107 26.29 -22.83 -9.76
CA SER A 107 27.53 -23.22 -10.43
C SER A 107 27.90 -24.69 -10.23
N ALA A 108 27.32 -25.38 -9.25
CA ALA A 108 27.69 -26.74 -8.92
C ALA A 108 27.34 -27.72 -10.05
N GLY A 109 28.30 -28.59 -10.37
CA GLY A 109 28.12 -29.73 -11.27
C GLY A 109 28.57 -31.04 -10.63
N GLU A 110 28.69 -32.07 -11.45
CA GLU A 110 29.23 -33.37 -11.05
C GLU A 110 30.63 -33.20 -10.42
N GLY A 111 30.79 -33.66 -9.18
CA GLY A 111 32.03 -33.54 -8.40
C GLY A 111 32.08 -32.36 -7.42
N ASP A 112 31.09 -31.46 -7.44
CA ASP A 112 31.03 -30.30 -6.54
C ASP A 112 30.23 -30.54 -5.25
N GLN A 113 29.89 -31.78 -4.92
CA GLN A 113 29.11 -32.11 -3.73
C GLN A 113 29.73 -31.56 -2.44
N ASP A 114 31.07 -31.60 -2.32
CA ASP A 114 31.78 -31.09 -1.15
C ASP A 114 31.67 -29.56 -1.01
N LYS A 115 31.57 -28.84 -2.14
CA LYS A 115 31.34 -27.38 -2.13
C LYS A 115 29.96 -27.05 -1.57
N LEU A 116 28.96 -27.88 -1.87
CA LEU A 116 27.61 -27.74 -1.34
C LEU A 116 27.50 -28.23 0.11
N ALA A 117 28.29 -29.24 0.49
CA ALA A 117 28.32 -29.81 1.84
C ALA A 117 28.74 -28.78 2.90
N ALA A 118 29.53 -27.78 2.52
CA ALA A 118 29.88 -26.65 3.39
C ALA A 118 28.66 -25.82 3.83
N TYR A 119 27.57 -25.85 3.07
CA TYR A 119 26.32 -25.16 3.37
C TYR A 119 25.21 -26.11 3.86
N TYR A 120 25.12 -27.28 3.24
CA TYR A 120 24.14 -28.32 3.53
C TYR A 120 24.84 -29.68 3.64
N PRO A 121 25.16 -30.17 4.86
CA PRO A 121 25.98 -31.36 5.04
C PRO A 121 25.52 -32.62 4.30
N ASP A 122 24.21 -32.79 4.11
CA ASP A 122 23.66 -33.95 3.40
C ASP A 122 23.89 -33.90 1.87
N ALA A 123 24.43 -32.79 1.35
CA ALA A 123 24.73 -32.62 -0.07
C ALA A 123 25.79 -33.61 -0.60
N THR A 124 26.67 -34.15 0.25
CA THR A 124 27.67 -35.16 -0.14
C THR A 124 27.03 -36.43 -0.72
N SER A 125 25.80 -36.74 -0.29
CA SER A 125 25.05 -37.91 -0.77
C SER A 125 24.30 -37.69 -2.09
N LEU A 126 24.27 -36.44 -2.58
CA LEU A 126 23.52 -36.09 -3.78
C LEU A 126 24.30 -36.46 -5.05
N ARG A 127 23.55 -36.89 -6.06
CA ARG A 127 24.06 -37.04 -7.43
C ARG A 127 23.82 -35.73 -8.16
N LEU A 128 24.89 -35.00 -8.41
CA LEU A 128 24.88 -33.82 -9.27
C LEU A 128 25.18 -34.29 -10.70
N GLU A 129 24.39 -33.81 -11.66
CA GLU A 129 24.54 -34.15 -13.07
C GLU A 129 24.96 -32.92 -13.87
N GLY A 130 25.85 -33.13 -14.83
CA GLY A 130 26.32 -32.09 -15.74
C GLY A 130 27.61 -31.41 -15.28
N ALA A 131 28.25 -30.70 -16.20
CA ALA A 131 29.50 -30.00 -15.92
C ALA A 131 29.28 -28.86 -14.91
N SER A 132 30.25 -28.66 -14.03
CA SER A 132 30.37 -27.48 -13.18
C SER A 132 30.48 -26.21 -14.01
N ASP A 133 30.12 -25.08 -13.41
CA ASP A 133 30.27 -23.74 -13.97
C ASP A 133 29.57 -23.56 -15.33
N ARG A 134 28.53 -24.36 -15.61
CA ARG A 134 27.67 -24.17 -16.79
C ARG A 134 26.78 -22.93 -16.68
N ARG A 135 26.51 -22.50 -15.45
CA ARG A 135 25.69 -21.36 -15.11
C ARG A 135 26.33 -20.62 -13.95
N HIS A 136 26.19 -19.30 -13.96
CA HIS A 136 26.60 -18.48 -12.83
C HIS A 136 25.52 -17.45 -12.52
N GLY A 137 25.36 -17.16 -11.24
CA GLY A 137 24.61 -15.99 -10.81
C GLY A 137 25.49 -14.75 -10.91
N GLU A 138 25.23 -13.87 -11.86
CA GLU A 138 25.96 -12.60 -12.00
C GLU A 138 25.61 -11.61 -10.89
N GLN A 139 24.35 -11.65 -10.46
CA GLN A 139 23.82 -10.77 -9.42
C GLN A 139 22.85 -11.58 -8.56
N LEU A 140 23.15 -11.69 -7.26
CA LEU A 140 22.28 -12.33 -6.28
C LEU A 140 21.87 -11.34 -5.20
N THR A 141 20.58 -11.24 -4.92
CA THR A 141 20.04 -10.35 -3.88
C THR A 141 18.93 -11.03 -3.09
N VAL A 142 18.84 -10.76 -1.79
CA VAL A 142 17.75 -11.27 -0.95
C VAL A 142 16.52 -10.39 -1.16
N VAL A 143 15.42 -10.99 -1.60
CA VAL A 143 14.14 -10.29 -1.86
C VAL A 143 13.09 -10.53 -0.78
N ARG A 144 13.27 -11.55 0.06
CA ARG A 144 12.40 -11.83 1.20
C ARG A 144 13.17 -12.56 2.29
N LEU A 145 12.92 -12.15 3.53
CA LEU A 145 13.45 -12.80 4.72
C LEU A 145 12.30 -13.01 5.72
N ARG A 146 11.97 -14.27 6.01
CA ARG A 146 10.87 -14.63 6.90
C ARG A 146 11.36 -15.60 7.96
N GLN A 147 11.21 -15.26 9.23
CA GLN A 147 11.43 -16.21 10.31
C GLN A 147 10.29 -17.24 10.31
N THR A 148 10.63 -18.52 10.21
CA THR A 148 9.63 -19.61 10.25
C THR A 148 9.53 -20.21 11.65
N ASP A 149 10.64 -20.22 12.40
CA ASP A 149 10.73 -20.67 13.79
C ASP A 149 11.88 -19.92 14.51
N SER A 150 12.01 -20.10 15.83
CA SER A 150 13.16 -19.62 16.59
C SER A 150 14.47 -20.11 15.97
N GLY A 151 15.30 -19.17 15.51
CA GLY A 151 16.56 -19.48 14.85
C GLY A 151 16.44 -20.03 13.42
N ILE A 152 15.25 -20.16 12.82
CA ILE A 152 15.08 -20.65 11.44
C ILE A 152 14.48 -19.57 10.53
N TRP A 153 15.18 -19.34 9.41
CA TRP A 153 14.85 -18.34 8.41
C TRP A 153 14.54 -18.98 7.07
N SER A 154 13.43 -18.61 6.46
CA SER A 154 13.19 -18.80 5.03
C SER A 154 13.67 -17.56 4.28
N VAL A 155 14.73 -17.73 3.50
CA VAL A 155 15.36 -16.66 2.71
C VAL A 155 15.03 -16.87 1.25
N THR A 156 14.45 -15.87 0.58
CA THR A 156 14.27 -15.90 -0.89
C THR A 156 15.35 -15.03 -1.54
N VAL A 157 16.16 -15.65 -2.40
CA VAL A 157 17.24 -15.02 -3.16
C VAL A 157 16.84 -14.92 -4.62
N ALA A 158 16.85 -13.71 -5.18
CA ALA A 158 16.77 -13.49 -6.62
C ALA A 158 18.17 -13.60 -7.23
N ALA A 159 18.32 -14.38 -8.30
CA ALA A 159 19.58 -14.58 -9.01
C ALA A 159 19.38 -14.28 -10.51
N ARG A 160 20.17 -13.34 -11.05
CA ARG A 160 20.32 -13.17 -12.50
C ARG A 160 21.29 -14.22 -12.99
N ILE A 161 20.81 -15.19 -13.76
CA ILE A 161 21.63 -16.32 -14.23
C ILE A 161 22.08 -16.09 -15.66
N THR A 162 23.34 -16.39 -15.94
CA THR A 162 23.87 -16.51 -17.30
C THR A 162 24.46 -17.89 -17.54
N ASP A 163 24.27 -18.42 -18.75
CA ASP A 163 24.91 -19.65 -19.21
C ASP A 163 26.30 -19.30 -19.79
N THR A 164 27.36 -19.99 -19.35
CA THR A 164 28.75 -19.76 -19.79
C THR A 164 29.03 -20.22 -21.21
N LYS A 165 28.17 -21.05 -21.78
CA LYS A 165 28.29 -21.49 -23.17
C LYS A 165 27.36 -20.66 -24.05
N PRO A 166 27.88 -19.83 -24.97
CA PRO A 166 27.05 -19.30 -26.05
C PRO A 166 26.41 -20.49 -26.76
N ALA A 167 25.09 -20.44 -26.99
CA ALA A 167 24.41 -21.44 -27.82
C ALA A 167 25.27 -21.72 -29.05
N ALA A 168 25.63 -22.99 -29.26
CA ALA A 168 26.48 -23.38 -30.37
C ALA A 168 25.89 -22.78 -31.65
N LYS A 169 26.73 -22.07 -32.42
CA LYS A 169 26.39 -21.60 -33.76
C LYS A 169 25.83 -22.81 -34.53
N PRO A 170 24.67 -22.71 -35.20
CA PRO A 170 24.17 -23.81 -36.02
C PRO A 170 25.28 -24.22 -36.98
N ALA A 171 25.62 -25.51 -36.99
CA ALA A 171 26.53 -26.06 -37.97
C ALA A 171 25.92 -25.86 -39.36
N ASP A 172 26.80 -25.45 -40.28
CA ASP A 172 26.53 -24.99 -41.64
C ASP A 172 25.33 -25.65 -42.34
N GLY A 173 24.38 -24.82 -42.81
CA GLY A 173 23.32 -25.26 -43.72
C GLY A 173 22.09 -24.35 -43.80
N GLN A 174 22.17 -23.36 -44.70
CA GLN A 174 21.06 -22.58 -45.29
C GLN A 174 20.47 -21.39 -44.50
N PRO A 175 20.46 -20.16 -45.07
CA PRO A 175 19.73 -19.03 -44.52
C PRO A 175 18.28 -19.07 -45.03
N ASP A 176 17.35 -19.40 -44.15
CA ASP A 176 15.92 -19.18 -44.40
C ASP A 176 15.41 -18.07 -43.47
N ASP A 177 14.82 -17.06 -44.10
CA ASP A 177 14.19 -15.88 -43.52
C ASP A 177 13.27 -16.22 -42.33
N LYS A 178 13.81 -16.10 -41.11
CA LYS A 178 13.10 -15.89 -39.83
C LYS A 178 14.12 -15.60 -38.72
N ASP A 179 14.91 -14.55 -38.94
CA ASP A 179 15.75 -13.91 -37.92
C ASP A 179 14.91 -13.22 -36.83
N GLU A 180 14.13 -13.96 -36.04
CA GLU A 180 13.55 -13.45 -34.77
C GLU A 180 13.52 -14.50 -33.64
N ALA A 181 14.27 -15.60 -33.77
CA ALA A 181 14.64 -16.43 -32.63
C ALA A 181 16.15 -16.42 -32.45
N LYS A 182 16.74 -15.20 -32.44
CA LYS A 182 18.03 -14.98 -31.79
C LYS A 182 17.85 -15.52 -30.38
N ALA A 183 18.46 -16.66 -30.09
CA ALA A 183 18.57 -17.22 -28.75
C ALA A 183 19.30 -16.18 -27.90
N THR A 184 18.55 -15.22 -27.39
CA THR A 184 18.94 -14.37 -26.29
C THR A 184 19.37 -15.36 -25.23
N ALA A 185 20.64 -15.35 -24.84
CA ALA A 185 21.04 -15.87 -23.55
C ALA A 185 20.20 -15.08 -22.55
N ALA A 186 19.02 -15.61 -22.24
CA ALA A 186 17.99 -14.88 -21.53
C ALA A 186 18.51 -14.81 -20.11
N GLN A 187 19.01 -13.63 -19.73
CA GLN A 187 19.30 -13.27 -18.35
C GLN A 187 17.98 -13.33 -17.57
N ALA A 188 17.56 -14.54 -17.22
CA ALA A 188 16.34 -14.77 -16.49
C ALA A 188 16.64 -14.61 -15.01
N VAL A 189 15.92 -13.70 -14.35
CA VAL A 189 15.94 -13.63 -12.89
C VAL A 189 15.14 -14.81 -12.37
N ARG A 190 15.81 -15.70 -11.63
CA ARG A 190 15.19 -16.82 -10.92
C ARG A 190 15.18 -16.55 -9.43
N TYR A 191 14.27 -17.19 -8.71
CA TYR A 191 14.11 -17.00 -7.28
C TYR A 191 14.29 -18.33 -6.59
N PHE A 192 15.15 -18.37 -5.58
CA PHE A 192 15.45 -19.56 -4.80
C PHE A 192 15.12 -19.32 -3.34
N GLN A 193 14.39 -20.26 -2.74
CA GLN A 193 14.12 -20.25 -1.31
C GLN A 193 15.10 -21.20 -0.60
N VAL A 194 15.76 -20.69 0.44
CA VAL A 194 16.72 -21.43 1.27
C VAL A 194 16.24 -21.39 2.72
N PRO A 195 15.95 -22.54 3.35
CA PRO A 195 15.75 -22.61 4.79
C PRO A 195 17.11 -22.62 5.50
N VAL A 196 17.37 -21.63 6.34
CA VAL A 196 18.63 -21.44 7.08
C VAL A 196 18.38 -21.51 8.58
N ALA A 197 19.03 -22.44 9.26
CA ALA A 197 19.11 -22.46 10.71
C ALA A 197 20.28 -21.62 11.20
N THR A 198 20.05 -20.93 12.31
CA THR A 198 21.00 -20.06 12.99
C THR A 198 21.12 -20.50 14.44
N ALA A 199 22.36 -20.57 14.92
CA ALA A 199 22.65 -20.92 16.31
C ALA A 199 23.79 -20.05 16.84
N THR A 200 23.87 -19.89 18.15
CA THR A 200 25.07 -19.31 18.77
C THR A 200 26.04 -20.44 19.07
N THR A 201 27.28 -20.33 18.59
CA THR A 201 28.34 -21.32 18.83
C THR A 201 28.93 -21.17 20.23
N ALA A 202 29.75 -22.14 20.65
CA ALA A 202 30.44 -22.11 21.94
C ALA A 202 31.27 -20.82 22.15
N ASP A 203 31.81 -20.26 21.07
CA ASP A 203 32.60 -19.03 21.07
C ASP A 203 31.74 -17.75 21.00
N ARG A 204 30.42 -17.89 21.17
CA ARG A 204 29.39 -16.84 20.98
C ARG A 204 29.35 -16.23 19.57
N ALA A 205 29.92 -16.91 18.57
CA ALA A 205 29.73 -16.53 17.18
C ALA A 205 28.39 -17.05 16.65
N SER A 206 27.88 -16.45 15.58
CA SER A 206 26.69 -16.97 14.89
C SER A 206 27.11 -18.10 13.95
N GLY A 207 26.54 -19.28 14.12
CA GLY A 207 26.63 -20.40 13.19
C GLY A 207 25.42 -20.44 12.25
N TYR A 208 25.64 -20.89 11.02
CA TYR A 208 24.64 -20.99 9.96
C TYR A 208 24.72 -22.36 9.29
N THR A 209 23.57 -22.96 9.02
CA THR A 209 23.47 -24.17 8.20
C THR A 209 22.18 -24.15 7.39
N ALA A 210 22.22 -24.63 6.14
CA ALA A 210 21.00 -24.85 5.38
C ALA A 210 20.30 -26.11 5.90
N LEU A 211 18.97 -26.10 5.90
CA LEU A 211 18.16 -27.26 6.27
C LEU A 211 17.72 -28.09 5.06
N ALA A 212 17.91 -27.56 3.85
CA ALA A 212 17.60 -28.21 2.59
C ALA A 212 18.33 -27.52 1.43
N MET A 213 18.36 -28.19 0.28
CA MET A 213 18.80 -27.60 -0.99
C MET A 213 17.92 -26.39 -1.40
N PRO A 214 18.45 -25.43 -2.18
CA PRO A 214 17.67 -24.30 -2.65
C PRO A 214 16.50 -24.77 -3.53
N ALA A 215 15.28 -24.32 -3.21
CA ALA A 215 14.09 -24.61 -4.01
C ALA A 215 13.79 -23.43 -4.94
N GLU A 216 13.60 -23.68 -6.24
CA GLU A 216 13.14 -22.63 -7.16
C GLU A 216 11.67 -22.28 -6.87
N VAL A 217 11.38 -21.00 -6.69
CA VAL A 217 10.06 -20.47 -6.35
C VAL A 217 9.63 -19.37 -7.31
N ALA A 218 8.34 -19.03 -7.31
CA ALA A 218 7.81 -17.93 -8.11
C ALA A 218 8.40 -16.58 -7.68
N ALA A 219 8.44 -15.63 -8.63
CA ALA A 219 8.81 -14.26 -8.34
C ALA A 219 7.87 -13.62 -7.31
N PRO A 220 8.37 -12.73 -6.42
CA PRO A 220 7.51 -11.92 -5.58
C PRO A 220 6.47 -11.15 -6.41
N GLU A 221 5.27 -11.02 -5.86
CA GLU A 221 4.17 -10.32 -6.50
C GLU A 221 4.53 -8.85 -6.75
N ARG A 222 4.20 -8.36 -7.94
CA ARG A 222 4.32 -6.95 -8.27
C ARG A 222 3.06 -6.23 -7.77
N ILE A 223 3.25 -5.17 -7.00
CA ILE A 223 2.16 -4.30 -6.58
C ILE A 223 1.86 -3.25 -7.65
N GLU A 224 0.62 -2.78 -7.68
CA GLU A 224 0.28 -1.55 -8.40
C GLU A 224 0.94 -0.34 -7.72
N ALA A 225 1.40 0.61 -8.53
CA ALA A 225 2.00 1.82 -8.00
C ALA A 225 0.92 2.67 -7.29
N PRO A 226 1.16 3.14 -6.05
CA PRO A 226 0.24 4.02 -5.38
C PRO A 226 0.10 5.35 -6.14
N GLY A 227 -1.09 5.95 -6.08
CA GLY A 227 -1.32 7.29 -6.61
C GLY A 227 -0.43 8.33 -5.92
N LEU A 228 -0.03 9.37 -6.66
CA LEU A 228 0.79 10.47 -6.16
C LEU A 228 -0.04 11.76 -6.06
N VAL A 229 0.37 12.71 -5.21
CA VAL A 229 -0.34 14.01 -5.01
C VAL A 229 -0.25 14.97 -6.19
N TYR A 230 0.65 14.72 -7.13
CA TYR A 230 0.95 15.63 -8.24
C TYR A 230 -0.16 15.60 -9.30
N GLY A 231 -0.36 16.74 -9.96
CA GLY A 231 -1.18 16.87 -11.15
C GLY A 231 -0.62 16.11 -12.36
N PRO A 232 -1.22 16.27 -13.55
CA PRO A 232 -0.68 15.68 -14.77
C PRO A 232 0.70 16.24 -15.10
N MET A 233 1.56 15.40 -15.69
CA MET A 233 2.86 15.83 -16.20
C MET A 233 2.68 16.76 -17.41
N ARG A 234 3.28 17.95 -17.37
CA ARG A 234 3.14 19.00 -18.39
C ARG A 234 4.51 19.48 -18.90
N PRO A 235 4.62 19.95 -20.16
CA PRO A 235 5.85 20.54 -20.67
C PRO A 235 6.39 21.67 -19.78
N ALA A 236 7.68 21.64 -19.50
CA ALA A 236 8.34 22.70 -18.76
C ALA A 236 8.46 23.95 -19.64
N LEU A 237 7.79 25.04 -19.26
CA LEU A 237 7.78 26.29 -20.02
C LEU A 237 8.94 27.19 -19.56
N PRO A 238 9.81 27.69 -20.46
CA PRO A 238 10.93 28.56 -20.08
C PRO A 238 10.53 29.87 -19.39
N ALA A 239 9.30 30.33 -19.62
CA ALA A 239 8.75 31.54 -18.99
C ALA A 239 8.18 31.28 -17.58
N ASP A 240 8.03 30.01 -17.18
CA ASP A 240 7.55 29.66 -15.84
C ASP A 240 8.68 29.83 -14.81
N PRO A 241 8.52 30.67 -13.78
CA PRO A 241 9.55 30.90 -12.78
C PRO A 241 9.93 29.62 -12.00
N ARG A 242 9.04 28.64 -11.91
CA ARG A 242 9.31 27.32 -11.29
C ARG A 242 10.27 26.51 -12.16
N THR A 243 10.06 26.51 -13.48
CA THR A 243 10.96 25.85 -14.44
C THR A 243 12.36 26.45 -14.39
N GLN A 244 12.46 27.79 -14.32
CA GLN A 244 13.74 28.48 -14.22
C GLN A 244 14.49 28.07 -12.95
N ALA A 245 13.85 28.19 -11.78
CA ALA A 245 14.48 27.84 -10.50
C ALA A 245 14.93 26.37 -10.44
N VAL A 246 14.09 25.44 -10.92
CA VAL A 246 14.42 24.01 -10.99
C VAL A 246 15.58 23.75 -11.94
N THR A 247 15.62 24.41 -13.10
CA THR A 247 16.68 24.23 -14.10
C THR A 247 18.02 24.73 -13.58
N GLU A 248 18.04 25.91 -12.95
CA GLU A 248 19.27 26.48 -12.38
C GLU A 248 19.81 25.60 -11.23
N PHE A 249 18.94 25.20 -10.31
CA PHE A 249 19.29 24.30 -9.21
C PHE A 249 19.85 22.95 -9.72
N LEU A 250 19.13 22.27 -10.61
CA LEU A 250 19.55 20.94 -11.09
C LEU A 250 20.80 21.02 -11.97
N THR A 251 21.05 22.15 -12.63
CA THR A 251 22.32 22.39 -13.33
C THR A 251 23.48 22.40 -12.33
N ALA A 252 23.39 23.23 -11.29
CA ALA A 252 24.42 23.29 -10.25
C ALA A 252 24.59 21.95 -9.51
N TYR A 253 23.48 21.27 -9.19
CA TYR A 253 23.49 20.02 -8.44
C TYR A 253 24.10 18.84 -9.22
N LEU A 254 23.79 18.71 -10.52
CA LEU A 254 24.15 17.53 -11.33
C LEU A 254 25.41 17.70 -12.18
N THR A 255 25.76 18.94 -12.53
CA THR A 255 26.92 19.21 -13.40
C THR A 255 28.08 19.86 -12.63
N GLY A 256 27.83 20.32 -11.40
CA GLY A 256 28.79 21.12 -10.64
C GLY A 256 29.01 22.52 -11.22
N ALA A 257 28.22 22.94 -12.21
CA ALA A 257 28.33 24.26 -12.81
C ALA A 257 27.52 25.30 -12.03
N GLY A 258 28.22 26.29 -11.47
CA GLY A 258 27.63 27.38 -10.68
C GLY A 258 27.60 27.09 -9.18
N GLU A 259 27.01 28.02 -8.42
CA GLU A 259 26.97 27.96 -6.96
C GLU A 259 25.62 27.40 -6.48
N LEU A 260 25.63 26.18 -5.92
CA LEU A 260 24.41 25.48 -5.50
C LEU A 260 23.64 26.23 -4.39
N ASP A 261 24.36 26.76 -3.41
CA ASP A 261 23.78 27.40 -2.22
C ASP A 261 22.88 28.60 -2.56
N ARG A 262 23.08 29.23 -3.72
CA ARG A 262 22.25 30.34 -4.20
C ARG A 262 20.79 29.94 -4.45
N TYR A 263 20.57 28.67 -4.78
CA TYR A 263 19.25 28.15 -5.15
C TYR A 263 18.52 27.50 -3.98
N LEU A 264 19.16 27.36 -2.83
CA LEU A 264 18.60 26.71 -1.64
C LEU A 264 17.85 27.72 -0.76
N ALA A 265 16.75 27.28 -0.18
CA ALA A 265 16.06 28.05 0.84
C ALA A 265 16.92 28.15 2.12
N PRO A 266 16.79 29.22 2.92
CA PRO A 266 17.49 29.34 4.19
C PRO A 266 17.27 28.11 5.10
N GLY A 267 18.37 27.55 5.61
CA GLY A 267 18.36 26.35 6.45
C GLY A 267 18.36 25.03 5.68
N THR A 268 18.30 25.06 4.35
CA THR A 268 18.48 23.88 3.50
C THR A 268 19.95 23.72 3.15
N HIS A 269 20.48 22.52 3.34
CA HIS A 269 21.86 22.16 2.98
C HIS A 269 21.84 20.96 2.04
N LEU A 270 22.41 21.14 0.85
CA LEU A 270 22.62 20.08 -0.14
C LEU A 270 24.03 20.23 -0.72
N ALA A 271 24.70 19.11 -0.95
CA ALA A 271 25.98 19.09 -1.64
C ALA A 271 25.77 18.67 -3.12
N PRO A 272 26.51 19.25 -4.08
CA PRO A 272 26.44 18.80 -5.46
C PRO A 272 26.97 17.36 -5.61
N VAL A 273 26.49 16.65 -6.62
CA VAL A 273 26.94 15.27 -6.89
C VAL A 273 28.40 15.29 -7.31
N THR A 274 29.26 14.58 -6.56
CA THR A 274 30.72 14.60 -6.74
C THR A 274 31.26 13.18 -6.90
N PRO A 275 32.04 12.88 -7.97
CA PRO A 275 32.35 13.74 -9.12
C PRO A 275 31.11 14.00 -9.99
N ALA A 276 31.07 15.13 -10.71
CA ALA A 276 29.93 15.50 -11.54
C ALA A 276 29.69 14.48 -12.68
N PRO A 277 28.58 13.72 -12.65
CA PRO A 277 28.35 12.65 -13.62
C PRO A 277 27.88 13.16 -14.99
N TYR A 278 27.39 14.40 -15.07
CA TYR A 278 26.76 14.96 -16.27
C TYR A 278 27.40 16.28 -16.71
N THR A 279 27.35 16.54 -18.01
CA THR A 279 27.84 17.79 -18.62
C THR A 279 26.73 18.79 -18.95
N GLY A 280 25.45 18.40 -18.76
CA GLY A 280 24.31 19.27 -19.05
C GLY A 280 22.98 18.58 -18.75
N ILE A 281 21.92 19.38 -18.64
CA ILE A 281 20.56 18.91 -18.39
C ILE A 281 19.55 19.61 -19.29
N ALA A 282 18.37 19.00 -19.45
CA ALA A 282 17.19 19.61 -20.05
C ALA A 282 15.95 19.18 -19.27
N VAL A 283 15.26 20.11 -18.61
CA VAL A 283 14.00 19.83 -17.93
C VAL A 283 12.90 19.70 -18.99
N ASP A 284 12.29 18.52 -19.08
CA ASP A 284 11.31 18.22 -20.13
C ASP A 284 9.89 18.53 -19.62
N THR A 285 9.56 18.06 -18.41
CA THR A 285 8.20 18.17 -17.87
C THR A 285 8.16 18.35 -16.36
N LEU A 286 7.09 18.99 -15.88
CA LEU A 286 6.76 19.21 -14.47
C LEU A 286 5.34 18.71 -14.17
N ALA A 287 5.16 18.07 -13.03
CA ALA A 287 3.86 17.79 -12.43
C ALA A 287 3.82 18.45 -11.05
N ILE A 288 2.74 19.17 -10.75
CA ILE A 288 2.68 20.10 -9.63
C ILE A 288 1.53 19.71 -8.71
N GLU A 289 1.78 19.70 -7.40
CA GLU A 289 0.75 19.38 -6.41
C GLU A 289 -0.46 20.33 -6.53
N GLY A 290 -1.67 19.75 -6.56
CA GLY A 290 -2.93 20.50 -6.63
C GLY A 290 -3.24 21.16 -7.97
N GLU A 291 -2.30 21.19 -8.92
CA GLU A 291 -2.50 21.84 -10.21
C GLU A 291 -3.23 20.92 -11.19
N LYS A 292 -4.41 21.37 -11.65
CA LYS A 292 -5.21 20.68 -12.68
C LYS A 292 -5.39 21.49 -13.95
N GLY A 293 -5.15 22.80 -13.88
CA GLY A 293 -5.28 23.74 -14.99
C GLY A 293 -4.14 23.67 -15.99
N THR A 294 -4.24 24.46 -17.04
CA THR A 294 -3.22 24.62 -18.10
C THR A 294 -2.75 26.05 -18.24
N GLU A 295 -3.16 26.94 -17.33
CA GLU A 295 -2.80 28.35 -17.43
C GLU A 295 -1.34 28.56 -17.04
N PRO A 296 -0.56 29.26 -17.87
CA PRO A 296 0.83 29.53 -17.55
C PRO A 296 0.92 30.44 -16.34
N VAL A 297 1.60 29.97 -15.30
CA VAL A 297 1.93 30.78 -14.12
C VAL A 297 3.11 31.67 -14.46
N THR A 298 2.89 32.98 -14.42
CA THR A 298 3.90 34.00 -14.76
C THR A 298 4.44 34.76 -13.54
N ALA A 299 3.90 34.52 -12.35
CA ALA A 299 4.27 35.20 -11.13
C ALA A 299 4.64 34.22 -10.01
N VAL A 300 5.55 34.65 -9.14
CA VAL A 300 5.84 33.95 -7.88
C VAL A 300 4.82 34.40 -6.84
N PRO A 301 4.17 33.47 -6.11
CA PRO A 301 3.24 33.80 -5.02
C PRO A 301 3.91 34.51 -3.85
N ASP A 302 3.11 34.86 -2.83
CA ASP A 302 3.58 35.48 -1.60
C ASP A 302 4.68 34.66 -0.90
N ASP A 303 5.58 35.37 -0.23
CA ASP A 303 6.68 34.79 0.52
C ASP A 303 6.18 33.75 1.54
N GLY A 304 6.91 32.63 1.63
CA GLY A 304 6.56 31.52 2.49
C GLY A 304 5.68 30.45 1.84
N THR A 305 5.09 30.73 0.68
CA THR A 305 4.33 29.72 -0.08
C THR A 305 5.21 28.53 -0.43
N THR A 306 4.74 27.32 -0.15
CA THR A 306 5.44 26.07 -0.48
C THR A 306 4.73 25.31 -1.57
N LEU A 307 5.49 24.67 -2.47
CA LEU A 307 4.95 23.90 -3.59
C LEU A 307 5.75 22.62 -3.79
N ARG A 308 5.07 21.48 -3.97
CA ARG A 308 5.71 20.23 -4.36
C ARG A 308 5.62 20.00 -5.86
N LEU A 309 6.73 19.58 -6.45
CA LEU A 309 6.85 19.28 -7.87
C LEU A 309 7.49 17.92 -8.08
N LEU A 310 7.05 17.23 -9.11
CA LEU A 310 7.73 16.09 -9.71
C LEU A 310 8.29 16.55 -11.05
N VAL A 311 9.60 16.53 -11.17
CA VAL A 311 10.37 17.05 -12.30
C VAL A 311 10.91 15.89 -13.10
N ALA A 312 10.60 15.79 -14.39
CA ALA A 312 11.26 14.86 -15.29
C ALA A 312 12.17 15.62 -16.28
N LEU A 313 13.40 15.16 -16.39
CA LEU A 313 14.46 15.80 -17.16
C LEU A 313 15.34 14.77 -17.87
N ARG A 314 16.14 15.23 -18.83
CA ARG A 314 17.23 14.46 -19.43
C ARG A 314 18.57 15.05 -19.05
N ALA A 315 19.44 14.24 -18.45
CA ALA A 315 20.82 14.59 -18.17
C ALA A 315 21.75 14.00 -19.23
N THR A 316 22.75 14.74 -19.65
CA THR A 316 23.73 14.32 -20.67
C THR A 316 25.03 13.89 -19.99
N GLY A 317 25.40 12.62 -20.13
CA GLY A 317 26.66 12.07 -19.63
C GLY A 317 27.87 12.58 -20.41
N HIS A 318 29.06 12.31 -19.86
CA HIS A 318 30.34 12.60 -20.54
C HIS A 318 30.49 11.84 -21.86
N ASP A 319 29.87 10.66 -21.96
CA ASP A 319 29.73 9.82 -23.15
C ASP A 319 28.68 10.35 -24.16
N LYS A 320 28.06 11.51 -23.88
CA LYS A 320 26.98 12.13 -24.65
C LYS A 320 25.67 11.35 -24.66
N VAL A 321 25.55 10.28 -23.87
CA VAL A 321 24.29 9.56 -23.69
C VAL A 321 23.36 10.41 -22.82
N ARG A 322 22.10 10.51 -23.24
CA ARG A 322 21.06 11.20 -22.46
C ARG A 322 20.29 10.19 -21.64
N VAL A 323 20.26 10.39 -20.32
CA VAL A 323 19.51 9.56 -19.39
C VAL A 323 18.33 10.32 -18.80
N PRO A 324 17.13 9.72 -18.74
CA PRO A 324 16.00 10.32 -18.06
C PRO A 324 16.19 10.26 -16.55
N LEU A 325 15.92 11.36 -15.86
CA LEU A 325 15.92 11.45 -14.40
C LEU A 325 14.61 12.08 -13.93
N THR A 326 14.17 11.68 -12.73
CA THR A 326 12.99 12.25 -12.08
C THR A 326 13.33 12.67 -10.66
N TYR A 327 12.93 13.90 -10.29
CA TYR A 327 13.15 14.46 -8.95
C TYR A 327 11.84 14.91 -8.34
N ALA A 328 11.61 14.56 -7.07
CA ALA A 328 10.60 15.18 -6.24
C ALA A 328 11.25 16.34 -5.48
N LEU A 329 10.71 17.55 -5.64
CA LEU A 329 11.26 18.76 -5.04
C LEU A 329 10.17 19.50 -4.27
N THR A 330 10.54 20.12 -3.15
CA THR A 330 9.73 21.15 -2.50
C THR A 330 10.38 22.51 -2.72
N LEU A 331 9.61 23.44 -3.28
CA LEU A 331 9.99 24.83 -3.50
C LEU A 331 9.36 25.72 -2.42
N LYS A 332 10.03 26.83 -2.11
CA LYS A 332 9.53 27.89 -1.23
C LYS A 332 9.70 29.26 -1.90
N ALA A 333 8.63 30.03 -1.95
CA ALA A 333 8.65 31.39 -2.47
C ALA A 333 9.30 32.34 -1.46
N ARG A 334 10.22 33.19 -1.93
CA ARG A 334 10.87 34.22 -1.11
C ARG A 334 11.37 35.36 -1.98
N ALA A 335 11.07 36.61 -1.62
CA ALA A 335 11.48 37.82 -2.32
C ALA A 335 11.29 37.72 -3.84
N GLY A 336 10.13 37.22 -4.27
CA GLY A 336 9.77 37.12 -5.69
C GLY A 336 10.51 36.05 -6.49
N ARG A 337 11.23 35.12 -5.85
CA ARG A 337 11.84 33.95 -6.48
C ARG A 337 11.43 32.64 -5.80
N TRP A 338 11.57 31.54 -6.51
CA TRP A 338 11.51 30.21 -5.94
C TRP A 338 12.89 29.77 -5.47
N GLU A 339 12.96 29.24 -4.26
CA GLU A 339 14.14 28.56 -3.70
C GLU A 339 13.79 27.09 -3.43
N ILE A 340 14.79 26.20 -3.49
CA ILE A 340 14.62 24.78 -3.19
C ILE A 340 14.68 24.57 -1.68
N ALA A 341 13.56 24.15 -1.10
CA ALA A 341 13.45 23.81 0.31
C ALA A 341 13.87 22.37 0.59
N SER A 342 13.58 21.42 -0.32
CA SER A 342 14.02 20.02 -0.21
C SER A 342 14.17 19.31 -1.56
N LEU A 343 15.08 18.32 -1.55
CA LEU A 343 15.18 17.24 -2.53
C LEU A 343 14.62 15.98 -1.86
N ASP A 344 13.41 15.57 -2.25
CA ASP A 344 12.69 14.51 -1.56
C ASP A 344 13.17 13.13 -2.03
N GLY A 345 13.42 12.22 -1.08
CA GLY A 345 13.88 10.86 -1.38
C GLY A 345 12.84 9.96 -2.05
N ALA A 346 11.56 10.38 -2.06
CA ALA A 346 10.48 9.72 -2.78
C ALA A 346 9.38 10.74 -3.13
N PRO A 347 8.64 10.53 -4.24
CA PRO A 347 7.43 11.29 -4.54
C PRO A 347 6.38 11.15 -3.42
N THR A 348 5.64 12.22 -3.15
CA THR A 348 4.57 12.17 -2.14
C THR A 348 3.37 11.35 -2.64
N LEU A 349 2.93 10.39 -1.82
CA LEU A 349 1.75 9.57 -2.07
C LEU A 349 0.46 10.37 -1.86
N ALA A 350 -0.52 10.17 -2.75
CA ALA A 350 -1.87 10.65 -2.52
C ALA A 350 -2.49 9.94 -1.32
N ALA A 351 -3.24 10.69 -0.50
CA ALA A 351 -4.08 10.06 0.52
C ALA A 351 -5.09 9.15 -0.20
N THR A 352 -5.11 7.87 0.14
CA THR A 352 -6.23 7.01 -0.22
C THR A 352 -7.48 7.61 0.40
N PRO A 353 -8.54 7.88 -0.37
CA PRO A 353 -9.81 8.29 0.22
C PRO A 353 -10.22 7.22 1.24
N THR A 354 -10.22 7.59 2.51
CA THR A 354 -10.89 6.78 3.51
C THR A 354 -12.36 6.89 3.16
N GLU A 355 -12.97 5.77 2.77
CA GLU A 355 -14.40 5.68 2.58
C GLU A 355 -15.06 6.29 3.83
N PRO A 356 -15.91 7.33 3.69
CA PRO A 356 -16.47 7.99 4.85
C PRO A 356 -17.27 6.96 5.63
N THR A 357 -16.77 6.60 6.82
CA THR A 357 -17.57 5.88 7.80
C THR A 357 -18.83 6.72 7.99
N ALA A 358 -19.99 6.18 7.62
CA ALA A 358 -21.26 6.84 7.80
C ALA A 358 -21.34 7.29 9.27
N SER A 359 -21.19 8.59 9.48
CA SER A 359 -21.41 9.20 10.79
C SER A 359 -22.90 9.06 11.05
N ASN A 360 -23.27 8.04 11.81
CA ASN A 360 -24.60 7.93 12.40
C ASN A 360 -24.89 9.27 13.09
N ALA A 361 -25.81 10.03 12.50
CA ALA A 361 -26.39 11.21 13.10
C ALA A 361 -27.14 10.75 14.35
N GLY A 362 -26.45 10.80 15.49
CA GLY A 362 -27.06 10.70 16.80
C GLY A 362 -27.84 11.98 17.07
N THR A 363 -29.17 11.83 17.09
CA THR A 363 -30.15 12.80 17.55
C THR A 363 -29.75 13.46 18.86
N THR A 364 -29.61 14.78 18.86
CA THR A 364 -29.50 15.61 20.07
C THR A 364 -30.89 15.76 20.69
N PRO A 365 -31.15 15.37 21.94
CA PRO A 365 -32.34 15.79 22.65
C PRO A 365 -32.17 17.24 23.10
N SER A 366 -33.13 18.07 22.71
CA SER A 366 -33.30 19.45 23.14
C SER A 366 -33.52 19.52 24.67
N ALA A 367 -32.59 20.16 25.39
CA ALA A 367 -32.78 20.51 26.80
C ALA A 367 -33.22 21.98 26.89
N ALA A 368 -34.44 22.20 27.37
CA ALA A 368 -35.00 23.52 27.66
C ALA A 368 -34.32 24.13 28.92
N PRO A 369 -34.04 25.45 28.95
CA PRO A 369 -33.60 26.11 30.17
C PRO A 369 -34.80 26.45 31.06
N SER A 370 -34.79 25.93 32.29
CA SER A 370 -35.61 26.42 33.41
C SER A 370 -34.93 27.66 34.00
N THR A 371 -35.55 28.83 33.87
CA THR A 371 -35.17 30.07 34.57
C THR A 371 -36.07 30.27 35.78
N ALA A 372 -35.45 30.27 36.98
CA ALA A 372 -36.08 30.70 38.22
C ALA A 372 -36.05 32.25 38.33
N PRO A 373 -37.06 32.90 38.94
CA PRO A 373 -37.15 34.35 39.02
C PRO A 373 -36.36 34.91 40.22
N THR A 374 -35.69 36.04 40.03
CA THR A 374 -35.12 36.89 41.10
C THR A 374 -35.93 38.21 41.15
N PRO A 375 -36.29 38.71 42.35
CA PRO A 375 -37.26 39.80 42.49
C PRO A 375 -36.68 41.20 42.24
N ALA A 376 -37.59 42.10 41.89
CA ALA A 376 -37.39 43.50 41.57
C ALA A 376 -36.88 44.35 42.75
N SER A 377 -36.04 45.34 42.42
CA SER A 377 -35.80 46.52 43.25
C SER A 377 -36.32 47.76 42.53
N THR A 378 -37.11 48.54 43.26
CA THR A 378 -37.82 49.76 42.90
C THR A 378 -36.91 50.99 42.76
N SER A 379 -37.16 51.82 41.75
CA SER A 379 -37.27 53.29 41.83
C SER A 379 -38.00 53.82 40.61
#